data_AF-A0A806JYV3-F1
#
_entry.id   AF-A0A806JYV3-F1
#
_cell.length_a   1.000
_cell.length_b   1.000
_cell.length_c   1.000
_cell.angle_alpha   90.00
_cell.angle_beta   90.00
_cell.angle_gamma   90.00
#
_symmetry.space_group_name_H-M   'P 1'
#
loop_
_entity.id
_entity.type
_entity.pdbx_description
1 polymer ?
#
loop_
_entity_poly.entity_id
_entity_poly.type
_entity_poly.pdbx_seq_one_letter_code
_entity_poly.pdbx_strand_id
1 'polypeptide(L)'
;MFDEMPEEVYTLELPKVPRQNDGKRVWGWLQFLRSRKKEEFDMVAEMNPEIKKAVEKLYIMGNTEEARAEYEWRLKCIRDHHSSLNSAYREGVEEGEARGEKQGEGKKAREDARNALKEGLSVDVVQRITGLDLDIIREIQANI
;
A
#
# COMPACT_ATOMS: atom_id res chain seq x y z
N MET A 1 -34.15 -7.10 24.34
CA MET A 1 -33.86 -6.84 25.76
C MET A 1 -32.38 -6.48 25.90
N PHE A 2 -31.93 -5.39 25.29
CA PHE A 2 -30.59 -4.80 25.43
C PHE A 2 -30.66 -3.31 25.01
N ASP A 3 -31.64 -2.57 25.52
CA ASP A 3 -31.95 -1.21 25.04
C ASP A 3 -31.76 -0.12 26.10
N GLU A 4 -31.17 -0.43 27.26
CA GLU A 4 -30.92 0.54 28.33
C GLU A 4 -29.66 0.21 29.14
N MET A 5 -28.52 0.04 28.47
CA MET A 5 -27.25 0.28 29.16
C MET A 5 -26.86 1.72 28.84
N PRO A 6 -26.99 2.69 29.77
CA PRO A 6 -26.37 3.97 29.54
C PRO A 6 -24.87 3.71 29.36
N GLU A 7 -24.35 3.95 28.17
CA GLU A 7 -22.92 4.00 27.96
C GLU A 7 -22.41 5.21 28.76
N GLU A 8 -22.05 4.97 30.02
CA GLU A 8 -21.29 5.94 30.80
C GLU A 8 -19.92 6.08 30.13
N VAL A 9 -19.81 7.02 29.19
CA VAL A 9 -18.54 7.39 28.58
C VAL A 9 -17.75 8.20 29.59
N TYR A 10 -16.89 7.52 30.35
CA TYR A 10 -15.89 8.17 31.20
C TYR A 10 -14.77 8.74 30.33
N THR A 11 -14.89 10.00 29.93
CA THR A 11 -13.78 10.73 29.29
C THR A 11 -12.76 11.14 30.35
N LEU A 12 -11.65 10.40 30.42
CA LEU A 12 -10.47 10.78 31.19
C LEU A 12 -9.57 11.66 30.31
N GLU A 13 -9.71 12.99 30.37
CA GLU A 13 -8.61 13.85 29.96
C GLU A 13 -7.45 13.59 30.91
N LEU A 14 -6.37 12.94 30.44
CA LEU A 14 -5.23 12.56 31.28
C LEU A 14 -4.64 13.81 31.96
N PRO A 15 -4.93 14.07 33.26
CA PRO A 15 -4.12 15.00 34.02
C PRO A 15 -2.75 14.32 34.14
N LYS A 16 -1.67 15.10 34.30
CA LYS A 16 -0.36 14.51 34.57
C LYS A 16 -0.50 13.54 35.74
N VAL A 17 -0.38 12.24 35.47
CA VAL A 17 -0.54 11.21 36.49
C VAL A 17 0.38 11.59 37.65
N PRO A 18 -0.14 11.79 38.87
CA PRO A 18 0.67 12.18 39.99
C PRO A 18 1.83 11.19 40.13
N ARG A 19 3.07 11.71 40.26
CA ARG A 19 4.26 10.83 40.35
C ARG A 19 4.22 9.92 41.57
N GLN A 20 3.53 10.35 42.63
CA GLN A 20 3.35 9.60 43.86
C GLN A 20 1.97 8.95 43.89
N ASN A 21 1.89 7.80 44.56
CA ASN A 21 0.64 7.09 44.80
C ASN A 21 -0.27 7.96 45.69
N ASP A 22 -1.41 8.36 45.14
CA ASP A 22 -2.41 9.18 45.84
C ASP A 22 -3.40 8.33 46.67
N GLY A 23 -3.16 7.02 46.76
CA GLY A 23 -3.98 6.06 47.50
C GLY A 23 -5.28 5.67 46.78
N LYS A 24 -5.57 6.24 45.60
CA LYS A 24 -6.81 5.94 44.87
C LYS A 24 -6.63 4.70 44.00
N ARG A 25 -7.66 3.84 43.94
CA ARG A 25 -7.68 2.63 43.08
C ARG A 25 -7.41 2.96 41.60
N VAL A 26 -7.86 4.12 41.14
CA VAL A 26 -7.69 4.61 39.75
C VAL A 26 -6.23 4.91 39.43
N TRP A 27 -5.41 5.30 40.41
CA TRP A 27 -4.00 5.61 40.17
C TRP A 27 -3.22 4.42 39.64
N GLY A 28 -3.45 3.22 40.19
CA GLY A 28 -2.80 2.00 39.70
C GLY A 28 -3.14 1.74 38.23
N TRP A 29 -4.42 1.89 37.85
CA TRP A 29 -4.85 1.71 36.45
C TRP A 29 -4.28 2.79 35.52
N LEU A 30 -4.19 4.03 35.98
CA LEU A 30 -3.55 5.11 35.22
C LEU A 30 -2.04 4.88 35.06
N GLN A 31 -1.36 4.34 36.07
CA GLN A 31 0.04 3.93 35.96
C GLN A 31 0.19 2.78 34.97
N PHE A 32 -0.64 1.74 35.08
CA PHE A 32 -0.67 0.63 34.13
C PHE A 32 -0.81 1.10 32.67
N LEU A 33 -1.73 2.03 32.38
CA LEU A 33 -1.92 2.56 31.02
C LEU A 33 -0.76 3.47 30.56
N ARG A 34 -0.01 4.08 31.48
CA ARG A 34 1.15 4.91 31.18
C ARG A 34 2.43 4.09 30.99
N SER A 35 2.54 2.96 31.67
CA SER A 35 3.73 2.10 31.68
C SER A 35 4.13 1.68 30.27
N ARG A 36 5.43 1.69 30.00
CA ARG A 36 6.02 1.24 28.74
C ARG A 36 7.04 0.13 28.94
N LYS A 37 7.53 -0.05 30.17
CA LYS A 37 8.57 -1.03 30.51
C LYS A 37 8.03 -2.13 31.42
N LYS A 38 8.62 -3.33 31.31
CA LYS A 38 8.29 -4.49 32.12
C LYS A 38 8.36 -4.20 33.62
N GLU A 39 9.43 -3.53 34.05
CA GLU A 39 9.64 -3.16 35.46
C GLU A 39 8.51 -2.26 36.01
N GLU A 40 7.98 -1.36 35.18
CA GLU A 40 6.87 -0.48 35.55
C GLU A 40 5.55 -1.26 35.68
N PHE A 41 5.32 -2.25 34.81
CA PHE A 41 4.17 -3.13 34.91
C PHE A 41 4.24 -4.01 36.16
N ASP A 42 5.42 -4.57 36.45
CA ASP A 42 5.63 -5.46 37.59
C ASP A 42 5.47 -4.71 38.93
N MET A 43 5.99 -3.49 39.03
CA MET A 43 5.78 -2.63 40.22
C MET A 43 4.29 -2.33 40.49
N VAL A 44 3.51 -2.07 39.44
CA VAL A 44 2.08 -1.76 39.59
C VAL A 44 1.27 -3.04 39.87
N ALA A 45 1.67 -4.17 39.29
CA ALA A 45 1.06 -5.48 39.54
C ALA A 45 1.22 -5.93 41.00
N GLU A 46 2.35 -5.64 41.64
CA GLU A 46 2.58 -5.93 43.07
C GLU A 46 1.64 -5.12 43.98
N MET A 47 1.28 -3.90 43.59
CA MET A 47 0.42 -3.02 44.39
C MET A 47 -1.07 -3.39 44.32
N ASN A 48 -1.53 -4.05 43.24
CA ASN A 48 -2.94 -4.37 43.06
C ASN A 48 -3.16 -5.74 42.37
N PRO A 49 -3.78 -6.72 43.06
CA PRO A 49 -4.07 -8.05 42.50
C PRO A 49 -4.93 -8.05 41.23
N GLU A 50 -5.79 -7.04 41.02
CA GLU A 50 -6.60 -6.94 39.80
C GLU A 50 -5.74 -6.48 38.61
N ILE A 51 -4.82 -5.54 38.85
CA ILE A 51 -3.89 -5.07 37.82
C ILE A 51 -2.88 -6.17 37.49
N LYS A 52 -2.48 -6.98 38.47
CA LYS A 52 -1.66 -8.16 38.23
C LYS A 52 -2.27 -9.10 37.18
N LYS A 53 -3.57 -9.41 37.30
CA LYS A 53 -4.27 -10.23 36.29
C LYS A 53 -4.29 -9.56 34.91
N ALA A 54 -4.40 -8.24 34.85
CA ALA A 54 -4.35 -7.49 33.60
C ALA A 54 -2.94 -7.51 32.96
N VAL A 55 -1.88 -7.36 33.76
CA VAL A 55 -0.48 -7.47 33.34
C VAL A 55 -0.15 -8.88 32.85
N GLU A 56 -0.60 -9.92 33.55
CA GLU A 56 -0.43 -11.31 33.12
C GLU A 56 -1.10 -11.57 31.76
N LYS A 57 -2.34 -11.10 31.59
CA LYS A 57 -3.04 -11.17 30.29
C LYS A 57 -2.33 -10.38 29.20
N LEU A 58 -1.79 -9.20 29.51
CA LEU A 58 -1.01 -8.39 28.57
C LEU A 58 0.23 -9.15 28.09
N TYR A 59 0.96 -9.81 29.00
CA TYR A 59 2.12 -10.62 28.63
C TYR A 59 1.75 -11.85 27.82
N ILE A 60 0.63 -12.51 28.13
CA ILE A 60 0.11 -13.63 27.31
C ILE A 60 -0.19 -13.11 25.90
N MET A 61 -1.03 -12.09 25.76
CA MET A 61 -1.38 -11.52 24.44
C MET A 61 -0.16 -11.02 23.65
N GLY A 62 0.87 -10.50 24.34
CA GLY A 62 2.10 -10.05 23.69
C GLY A 62 3.10 -11.15 23.33
N ASN A 63 3.03 -12.33 23.96
CA ASN A 63 4.00 -13.42 23.78
C ASN A 63 3.41 -14.74 23.27
N THR A 64 2.10 -14.85 23.03
CA THR A 64 1.53 -16.06 22.44
C THR A 64 1.96 -16.17 20.97
N GLU A 65 2.40 -17.37 20.57
CA GLU A 65 2.79 -17.70 19.19
C GLU A 65 1.67 -17.37 18.19
N GLU A 66 0.41 -17.57 18.58
CA GLU A 66 -0.78 -17.22 17.79
C GLU A 66 -0.86 -15.71 17.50
N ALA A 67 -0.70 -14.84 18.50
CA ALA A 67 -0.76 -13.39 18.30
C ALA A 67 0.39 -12.88 17.42
N ARG A 68 1.57 -13.51 17.54
CA ARG A 68 2.71 -13.24 16.66
C ARG A 68 2.42 -13.72 15.23
N ALA A 69 1.86 -14.90 15.06
CA ALA A 69 1.49 -15.45 13.76
C ALA A 69 0.43 -14.59 13.07
N GLU A 70 -0.58 -14.12 13.79
CA GLU A 70 -1.59 -13.19 13.26
C GLU A 70 -0.97 -11.86 12.81
N TYR A 71 -0.06 -11.31 13.60
CA TYR A 71 0.68 -10.10 13.25
C TYR A 71 1.55 -10.30 12.00
N GLU A 72 2.31 -11.39 11.93
CA GLU A 72 3.16 -11.74 10.79
C GLU A 72 2.32 -12.00 9.53
N TRP A 73 1.18 -12.68 9.66
CA TRP A 73 0.23 -12.90 8.58
C TRP A 73 -0.33 -11.59 8.04
N ARG A 74 -0.77 -10.68 8.93
CA ARG A 74 -1.25 -9.36 8.54
C ARG A 74 -0.18 -8.58 7.78
N LEU A 75 1.06 -8.58 8.29
CA LEU A 75 2.18 -7.92 7.60
C LEU A 75 2.47 -8.56 6.24
N LYS A 76 2.40 -9.88 6.13
CA LYS A 76 2.55 -10.60 4.87
C LYS A 76 1.48 -10.17 3.87
N CYS A 77 0.20 -10.16 4.25
CA CYS A 77 -0.88 -9.72 3.37
C CYS A 77 -0.67 -8.28 2.86
N ILE A 78 -0.26 -7.36 3.73
CA ILE A 78 0.03 -5.97 3.34
C ILE A 78 1.18 -5.90 2.33
N ARG A 79 2.27 -6.63 2.59
CA ARG A 79 3.45 -6.68 1.72
C ARG A 79 3.12 -7.30 0.36
N ASP A 80 2.39 -8.42 0.36
CA ASP A 80 1.97 -9.10 -0.86
C ASP A 80 1.08 -8.20 -1.71
N HIS A 81 0.14 -7.48 -1.09
CA HIS A 81 -0.71 -6.51 -1.78
C HIS A 81 0.11 -5.39 -2.42
N HIS A 82 1.04 -4.79 -1.67
CA HIS A 82 1.92 -3.74 -2.20
C HIS A 82 2.83 -4.25 -3.32
N SER A 83 3.39 -5.44 -3.17
CA SER A 83 4.23 -6.07 -4.19
C SER A 83 3.44 -6.35 -5.47
N SER A 84 2.22 -6.86 -5.35
CA SER A 84 1.34 -7.16 -6.49
C SER A 84 0.97 -5.87 -7.25
N LEU A 85 0.57 -4.81 -6.54
CA LEU A 85 0.27 -3.52 -7.17
C LEU A 85 1.50 -2.93 -7.87
N ASN A 86 2.67 -2.98 -7.23
CA ASN A 86 3.91 -2.46 -7.81
C ASN A 86 4.33 -3.24 -9.06
N SER A 87 4.19 -4.58 -9.06
CA SER A 87 4.48 -5.40 -10.25
C SER A 87 3.54 -5.05 -11.39
N ALA A 88 2.24 -5.03 -11.12
CA ALA A 88 1.22 -4.71 -12.13
C ALA A 88 1.41 -3.31 -12.72
N TYR A 89 1.76 -2.32 -11.90
CA TYR A 89 2.06 -0.97 -12.39
C TYR A 89 3.28 -0.96 -13.30
N ARG A 90 4.38 -1.62 -12.89
CA ARG A 90 5.62 -1.69 -13.70
C ARG A 90 5.38 -2.37 -15.04
N GLU A 91 4.72 -3.52 -15.03
CA GLU A 91 4.36 -4.25 -16.25
C GLU A 91 3.47 -3.40 -17.16
N GLY A 92 2.48 -2.71 -16.59
CA GLY A 92 1.61 -1.82 -17.36
C GLY A 92 2.34 -0.63 -18.00
N VAL A 93 3.32 -0.05 -17.31
CA VAL A 93 4.17 1.02 -17.85
C VAL A 93 5.04 0.48 -18.98
N GLU A 94 5.72 -0.64 -18.77
CA GLU A 94 6.61 -1.26 -19.77
C GLU A 94 5.84 -1.65 -21.04
N GLU A 95 4.67 -2.28 -20.88
CA GLU A 95 3.78 -2.58 -22.03
C GLU A 95 3.29 -1.30 -22.72
N GLY A 96 2.98 -0.26 -21.95
CA GLY A 96 2.51 1.03 -22.45
C GLY A 96 3.58 1.73 -23.29
N GLU A 97 4.82 1.77 -22.80
CA GLU A 97 5.96 2.34 -23.50
C GLU A 97 6.25 1.57 -24.79
N ALA A 98 6.35 0.24 -24.73
CA ALA A 98 6.61 -0.59 -25.90
C ALA A 98 5.52 -0.48 -26.97
N ARG A 99 4.24 -0.45 -26.56
CA ARG A 99 3.12 -0.21 -27.50
C ARG A 99 3.16 1.20 -28.08
N GLY A 100 3.49 2.20 -27.25
CA GLY A 100 3.62 3.59 -27.66
C GLY A 100 4.70 3.80 -28.71
N GLU A 101 5.90 3.25 -28.48
CA GLU A 101 7.03 3.30 -29.40
C GLU A 101 6.68 2.65 -30.73
N LYS A 102 6.18 1.41 -30.73
CA LYS A 102 5.78 0.69 -31.95
C LYS A 102 4.69 1.43 -32.74
N GLN A 103 3.70 2.01 -32.07
CA GLN A 103 2.68 2.82 -32.74
C GLN A 103 3.26 4.12 -33.30
N GLY A 104 4.19 4.76 -32.58
CA GLY A 104 4.88 5.97 -33.00
C GLY A 104 5.71 5.74 -34.26
N GLU A 105 6.53 4.69 -34.28
CA GLU A 105 7.32 4.27 -35.44
C GLU A 105 6.44 4.00 -36.66
N GLY A 106 5.35 3.23 -36.48
CA GLY A 106 4.41 2.93 -37.56
C GLY A 106 3.70 4.17 -38.11
N LYS A 107 3.29 5.11 -37.24
CA LYS A 107 2.69 6.39 -37.67
C LYS A 107 3.69 7.23 -38.45
N LYS A 108 4.92 7.36 -37.93
CA LYS A 108 5.99 8.12 -38.57
C LYS A 108 6.35 7.53 -39.93
N ALA A 109 6.52 6.21 -40.04
CA ALA A 109 6.80 5.54 -41.31
C ALA A 109 5.71 5.80 -42.36
N ARG A 110 4.43 5.82 -41.96
CA ARG A 110 3.30 6.14 -42.85
C ARG A 110 3.28 7.61 -43.27
N GLU A 111 3.63 8.52 -42.37
CA GLU A 111 3.74 9.95 -42.67
C GLU A 111 4.90 10.22 -43.64
N ASP A 112 6.07 9.64 -43.38
CA ASP A 112 7.24 9.72 -44.25
C ASP A 112 6.94 9.14 -45.64
N ALA A 113 6.25 8.00 -45.71
CA ALA A 113 5.81 7.42 -46.98
C ALA A 113 4.86 8.34 -47.75
N ARG A 114 3.90 8.96 -47.05
CA ARG A 114 2.96 9.91 -47.64
C ARG A 114 3.69 11.13 -48.22
N ASN A 115 4.63 11.69 -47.47
CA ASN A 115 5.40 12.85 -47.90
C ASN A 115 6.29 12.49 -49.11
N ALA A 116 6.97 11.35 -49.07
CA ALA A 116 7.80 10.90 -50.18
C ALA A 116 6.99 10.65 -51.47
N LEU A 117 5.78 10.08 -51.37
CA LEU A 117 4.89 9.90 -52.52
C LEU A 117 4.42 11.25 -53.10
N LYS A 118 4.14 12.25 -52.26
CA LYS A 118 3.79 13.61 -52.70
C LYS A 118 4.93 14.32 -53.43
N GLU A 119 6.16 14.07 -53.02
CA GLU A 119 7.39 14.54 -53.69
C GLU A 119 7.71 13.76 -54.99
N GLY A 120 6.87 12.78 -55.36
CA GLY A 120 7.00 12.04 -56.61
C GLY A 120 8.00 10.88 -56.57
N LEU A 121 8.43 10.44 -55.39
CA LEU A 121 9.26 9.23 -55.28
C LEU A 121 8.46 7.98 -55.69
N SER A 122 9.15 7.03 -56.32
CA SER A 122 8.52 5.77 -56.73
C SER A 122 8.20 4.87 -55.54
N VAL A 123 7.16 4.05 -55.67
CA VAL A 123 6.70 3.10 -54.63
C VAL A 123 7.84 2.17 -54.17
N ASP A 124 8.73 1.73 -55.07
CA ASP A 124 9.92 0.93 -54.73
C ASP A 124 10.87 1.66 -53.78
N VAL A 125 11.15 2.93 -54.06
CA VAL A 125 12.07 3.74 -53.26
C VAL A 125 11.45 4.03 -51.89
N VAL A 126 10.15 4.34 -51.84
CA VAL A 126 9.41 4.55 -50.59
C VAL A 126 9.39 3.28 -49.74
N GLN A 127 9.21 2.11 -50.35
CA GLN A 127 9.28 0.83 -49.66
C GLN A 127 10.65 0.59 -49.02
N ARG A 128 11.74 0.85 -49.76
CA ARG A 128 13.09 0.69 -49.23
C ARG A 128 13.44 1.65 -48.09
N ILE A 129 12.92 2.87 -48.12
CA ILE A 129 13.19 3.89 -47.10
C ILE A 129 12.37 3.64 -45.82
N THR A 130 11.08 3.35 -45.97
CA THR A 130 10.14 3.29 -44.84
C THR A 130 9.96 1.89 -44.27
N GLY A 131 10.37 0.85 -45.01
CA GLY A 131 10.21 -0.56 -44.62
C GLY A 131 8.75 -1.03 -44.60
N LEU A 132 7.81 -0.22 -45.10
CA LEU A 132 6.39 -0.58 -45.15
C LEU A 132 6.09 -1.60 -46.25
N ASP A 133 5.06 -2.41 -46.02
CA ASP A 133 4.56 -3.32 -47.04
C ASP A 133 4.01 -2.58 -48.26
N LEU A 134 4.19 -3.19 -49.43
CA LEU A 134 3.75 -2.67 -50.73
C LEU A 134 2.26 -2.32 -50.74
N ASP A 135 1.44 -3.13 -50.09
CA ASP A 135 -0.02 -2.94 -50.01
C ASP A 135 -0.37 -1.69 -49.18
N ILE A 136 0.33 -1.45 -48.07
CA ILE A 136 0.14 -0.25 -47.23
C ILE A 136 0.55 1.00 -48.01
N ILE A 137 1.66 0.95 -48.75
CA ILE A 137 2.13 2.10 -49.53
C ILE A 137 1.14 2.42 -50.66
N ARG A 138 0.58 1.40 -51.32
CA ARG A 138 -0.47 1.57 -52.35
C ARG A 138 -1.76 2.13 -51.76
N GLU A 139 -2.16 1.68 -50.58
CA GLU A 139 -3.31 2.22 -49.85
C GLU A 139 -3.09 3.70 -49.52
N ILE A 140 -1.89 4.07 -49.06
CA ILE A 140 -1.53 5.47 -48.82
C ILE A 140 -1.58 6.26 -50.12
N GLN A 141 -1.02 5.74 -51.22
CA GLN A 141 -1.01 6.38 -52.54
C GLN A 141 -2.43 6.62 -53.09
N ALA A 142 -3.37 5.70 -52.84
CA ALA A 142 -4.76 5.84 -53.26
C ALA A 142 -5.53 6.91 -52.47
N ASN A 143 -5.02 7.31 -51.29
CA ASN A 143 -5.64 8.24 -50.36
C ASN A 143 -4.90 9.59 -50.23
N ILE A 144 -3.99 9.90 -51.15
CA ILE A 144 -3.24 11.18 -51.26
C ILE A 144 -3.87 12.06 -52.33
#